data_AF-A0A4R5XF58-F1
#
_entry.id   AF-A0A4R5XF58-F1
#
_cell.length_a   1.000
_cell.length_b   1.000
_cell.length_c   1.000
_cell.angle_alpha   90.00
_cell.angle_beta   90.00
_cell.angle_gamma   90.00
#
_symmetry.space_group_name_H-M   'P 1'
#
loop_
_entity.id
_entity.type
_entity.pdbx_description
1 polymer ?
#
loop_
_entity_poly.entity_id
_entity_poly.type
_entity_poly.pdbx_seq_one_letter_code
_entity_poly.pdbx_strand_id
1 'polypeptide(L)'
;MFRNTYDSDNTVFSPQGRLHQVEYALEAVKQGSAAVGLRSKTHSILLALKRSTGELASYQQKMFRIDDHIGIAIAGLTSDARVLSNFMRQQAMGERMLFNRPMPVNRIVSAIAEKAQVNTQEYGRRPYGVGFLVIGQDQSGPHLYEFSPSGISYEYYAMSIGARSQSAKTYLEKHYESFMDSNLEDLIRHGLHALRETLQQDKELTINNTSIGIVGPAGEHEKGVSAEGSFRILEGEKVDPYLKMMIPKETNEGAGRTAAAADPAPGDEDVQMAE
;
A
#
# COMPACT_ATOMS: atom_id res chain seq x y z
N MET A 1 23.41 23.21 -14.22
CA MET A 1 22.71 21.94 -13.88
C MET A 1 23.71 21.06 -13.15
N PHE A 2 23.42 20.66 -11.91
CA PHE A 2 24.32 19.76 -11.18
C PHE A 2 24.13 18.34 -11.72
N ARG A 3 25.14 17.82 -12.43
CA ARG A 3 25.14 16.43 -12.91
C ARG A 3 25.67 15.54 -11.79
N ASN A 4 24.89 14.54 -11.38
CA ASN A 4 25.38 13.50 -10.50
C ASN A 4 26.19 12.49 -11.34
N THR A 5 27.34 12.08 -10.84
CA THR A 5 28.23 11.13 -11.53
C THR A 5 27.97 9.69 -11.08
N TYR A 6 27.24 9.49 -9.97
CA TYR A 6 27.04 8.20 -9.31
C TYR A 6 25.64 7.61 -9.49
N ASP A 7 24.82 8.19 -10.37
CA ASP A 7 23.42 7.80 -10.56
C ASP A 7 23.14 7.10 -11.89
N SER A 8 24.16 6.83 -12.72
CA SER A 8 23.99 6.20 -14.02
C SER A 8 23.61 4.71 -13.93
N ASP A 9 24.23 3.99 -12.99
CA ASP A 9 24.12 2.53 -12.88
C ASP A 9 23.66 2.11 -11.48
N ASN A 10 23.04 0.93 -11.41
CA ASN A 10 22.52 0.35 -10.18
C ASN A 10 23.63 -0.21 -9.25
N THR A 11 24.83 -0.45 -9.77
CA THR A 11 25.96 -1.06 -9.04
C THR A 11 26.95 -0.05 -8.47
N VAL A 12 26.67 1.26 -8.59
CA VAL A 12 27.59 2.33 -8.16
C VAL A 12 27.09 2.94 -6.86
N PHE A 13 27.90 2.83 -5.81
CA PHE A 13 27.66 3.52 -4.55
C PHE A 13 28.11 4.98 -4.65
N SER A 14 27.28 5.90 -4.15
CA SER A 14 27.69 7.29 -3.94
C SER A 14 28.72 7.39 -2.80
N PRO A 15 29.47 8.48 -2.69
CA PRO A 15 30.36 8.73 -1.54
C PRO A 15 29.65 8.72 -0.18
N GLN A 16 28.32 8.86 -0.16
CA GLN A 16 27.49 8.76 1.05
C GLN A 16 27.00 7.32 1.32
N GLY A 17 27.44 6.33 0.55
CA GLY A 17 27.03 4.93 0.69
C GLY A 17 25.63 4.63 0.18
N ARG A 18 25.11 5.43 -0.77
CA ARG A 18 23.74 5.31 -1.29
C ARG A 18 23.73 4.74 -2.70
N LEU A 19 22.69 3.98 -3.04
CA LEU A 19 22.43 3.50 -4.40
C LEU A 19 21.29 4.32 -5.02
N HIS A 20 21.64 5.34 -5.80
CA HIS A 20 20.65 6.29 -6.32
C HIS A 20 19.58 5.65 -7.22
N GLN A 21 19.93 4.66 -8.04
CA GLN A 21 18.95 3.95 -8.87
C GLN A 21 17.88 3.21 -8.03
N VAL A 22 18.26 2.69 -6.86
CA VAL A 22 17.30 2.06 -5.93
C VAL A 22 16.39 3.13 -5.31
N GLU A 23 16.94 4.29 -4.96
CA GLU A 23 16.16 5.40 -4.42
C GLU A 23 15.17 5.97 -5.44
N TYR A 24 15.58 6.06 -6.71
CA TYR A 24 14.70 6.49 -7.79
C TYR A 24 13.58 5.47 -8.05
N ALA A 25 13.88 4.17 -7.93
CA ALA A 25 12.86 3.13 -7.98
C ALA A 25 11.86 3.24 -6.81
N LEU A 26 12.32 3.57 -5.60
CA LEU A 26 11.45 3.85 -4.46
C LEU A 26 10.54 5.07 -4.71
N GLU A 27 11.07 6.12 -5.35
CA GLU A 27 10.25 7.27 -5.75
C GLU A 27 9.19 6.89 -6.79
N ALA A 28 9.50 5.97 -7.72
CA ALA A 28 8.50 5.46 -8.68
C ALA A 28 7.31 4.77 -7.98
N VAL A 29 7.55 4.05 -6.87
CA VAL A 29 6.47 3.47 -6.05
C VAL A 29 5.56 4.55 -5.50
N LYS A 30 6.12 5.66 -5.01
CA LYS A 30 5.35 6.81 -4.48
C LYS A 30 4.51 7.52 -5.54
N GLN A 31 4.84 7.37 -6.84
CA GLN A 31 4.00 7.91 -7.93
C GLN A 31 2.79 7.03 -8.25
N GLY A 32 2.82 5.74 -7.89
CA GLY A 32 1.70 4.83 -8.05
C GLY A 32 0.48 5.26 -7.20
N SER A 33 -0.73 4.90 -7.60
CA SER A 33 -1.91 5.17 -6.76
C SER A 33 -1.79 4.49 -5.38
N ALA A 34 -2.46 5.03 -4.38
CA ALA A 34 -2.42 4.47 -3.04
C ALA A 34 -2.98 3.04 -2.98
N ALA A 35 -2.42 2.24 -2.07
CA ALA A 35 -2.97 0.97 -1.61
C ALA A 35 -2.72 0.84 -0.12
N VAL A 36 -3.69 0.31 0.61
CA VAL A 36 -3.69 0.10 2.05
C VAL A 36 -3.89 -1.39 2.32
N GLY A 37 -3.12 -1.95 3.25
CA GLY A 37 -3.25 -3.31 3.73
C GLY A 37 -3.46 -3.32 5.24
N LEU A 38 -4.31 -4.24 5.69
CA LEU A 38 -4.67 -4.44 7.09
C LEU A 38 -4.79 -5.93 7.37
N ARG A 39 -4.49 -6.34 8.60
CA ARG A 39 -4.81 -7.69 9.08
C ARG A 39 -5.46 -7.67 10.45
N SER A 40 -6.38 -8.62 10.66
CA SER A 40 -6.93 -9.01 11.96
C SER A 40 -6.45 -10.43 12.31
N LYS A 41 -6.96 -10.99 13.41
CA LYS A 41 -6.73 -12.40 13.76
C LYS A 41 -7.27 -13.40 12.73
N THR A 42 -8.30 -13.01 11.98
CA THR A 42 -9.04 -13.92 11.09
C THR A 42 -8.94 -13.54 9.62
N HIS A 43 -8.69 -12.28 9.30
CA HIS A 43 -8.72 -11.76 7.93
C HIS A 43 -7.47 -10.95 7.62
N SER A 44 -7.10 -10.93 6.35
CA SER A 44 -6.18 -9.95 5.80
C SER A 44 -6.83 -9.30 4.59
N ILE A 45 -6.73 -7.98 4.50
CA ILE A 45 -7.42 -7.21 3.46
C ILE A 45 -6.48 -6.22 2.80
N LEU A 46 -6.80 -5.92 1.54
CA LEU A 46 -6.18 -4.91 0.71
C LEU A 46 -7.25 -3.97 0.21
N LEU A 47 -6.97 -2.67 0.21
CA LEU A 47 -7.80 -1.66 -0.42
C LEU A 47 -6.93 -0.86 -1.36
N ALA A 48 -7.36 -0.72 -2.62
CA ALA A 48 -6.58 0.00 -3.60
C ALA A 48 -7.43 1.04 -4.32
N LEU A 49 -6.85 2.24 -4.47
CA LEU A 49 -7.41 3.32 -5.25
C LEU A 49 -7.02 3.14 -6.72
N LYS A 50 -8.00 2.86 -7.57
CA LYS A 50 -7.85 2.79 -9.02
C LYS A 50 -7.92 4.21 -9.61
N ARG A 51 -7.10 4.46 -10.62
CA ARG A 51 -7.16 5.68 -11.44
C ARG A 51 -7.66 5.33 -12.83
N SER A 52 -8.40 6.26 -13.42
CA SER A 52 -8.68 6.27 -14.85
C SER A 52 -7.90 7.40 -15.51
N THR A 53 -7.45 7.20 -16.74
CA THR A 53 -6.74 8.20 -17.55
C THR A 53 -7.69 9.19 -18.24
N GLY A 54 -9.02 8.99 -18.12
CA GLY A 54 -10.04 9.86 -18.68
C GLY A 54 -11.40 9.15 -18.73
N GLU A 55 -12.45 9.86 -19.14
CA GLU A 55 -13.83 9.32 -19.15
C GLU A 55 -14.01 8.11 -20.09
N LEU A 56 -13.21 8.05 -21.16
CA LEU A 56 -13.24 6.94 -22.13
C LEU A 56 -12.40 5.72 -21.69
N ALA A 57 -11.63 5.85 -20.62
CA ALA A 57 -10.71 4.80 -20.19
C ALA A 57 -11.29 3.97 -19.03
N SER A 58 -11.05 2.66 -19.10
CA SER A 58 -11.33 1.76 -17.99
C SER A 58 -10.36 2.00 -16.84
N TYR A 59 -10.81 1.78 -15.61
CA TYR A 59 -9.96 1.81 -14.43
C TYR A 59 -8.88 0.74 -14.49
N GLN A 60 -7.64 1.12 -14.24
CA GLN A 60 -6.53 0.17 -14.18
C GLN A 60 -6.62 -0.70 -12.93
N GLN A 61 -6.58 -2.02 -13.10
CA GLN A 61 -6.56 -2.96 -12.00
C GLN A 61 -5.25 -2.87 -11.22
N LYS A 62 -5.36 -2.90 -9.88
CA LYS A 62 -4.23 -2.80 -8.95
C LYS A 62 -4.04 -4.04 -8.09
N MET A 63 -5.00 -4.95 -8.11
CA MET A 63 -4.97 -6.18 -7.32
C MET A 63 -4.93 -7.40 -8.22
N PHE A 64 -4.14 -8.38 -7.82
CA PHE A 64 -3.97 -9.62 -8.57
C PHE A 64 -3.97 -10.81 -7.64
N ARG A 65 -4.68 -11.86 -8.04
CA ARG A 65 -4.60 -13.17 -7.40
C ARG A 65 -3.28 -13.85 -7.80
N ILE A 66 -2.55 -14.34 -6.81
CA ILE A 66 -1.33 -15.13 -6.99
C ILE A 66 -1.63 -16.61 -6.81
N ASP A 67 -2.33 -16.96 -5.74
CA ASP A 67 -2.82 -18.30 -5.48
C ASP A 67 -4.19 -18.20 -4.77
N ASP A 68 -4.82 -19.32 -4.43
CA ASP A 68 -6.09 -19.34 -3.70
C ASP A 68 -6.01 -18.59 -2.37
N HIS A 69 -4.88 -18.67 -1.67
CA HIS A 69 -4.69 -18.09 -0.33
C HIS A 69 -3.82 -16.82 -0.34
N ILE A 70 -3.43 -16.31 -1.52
CA ILE A 70 -2.52 -15.16 -1.65
C ILE A 70 -3.02 -14.15 -2.68
N GLY A 71 -3.10 -12.89 -2.25
CA GLY A 71 -3.43 -11.74 -3.08
C GLY A 71 -2.39 -10.63 -2.95
N ILE A 72 -2.22 -9.85 -4.01
CA ILE A 72 -1.32 -8.68 -4.00
C ILE A 72 -2.04 -7.41 -4.43
N ALA A 73 -1.61 -6.27 -3.89
CA ALA A 73 -1.87 -4.94 -4.41
C ALA A 73 -0.54 -4.28 -4.79
N ILE A 74 -0.55 -3.52 -5.89
CA ILE A 74 0.69 -2.95 -6.47
C ILE A 74 0.69 -1.43 -6.40
N ALA A 75 1.87 -0.82 -6.30
CA ALA A 75 2.09 0.60 -6.55
C ALA A 75 3.42 0.81 -7.31
N GLY A 76 3.40 1.63 -8.36
CA GLY A 76 4.56 1.87 -9.23
C GLY A 76 4.35 1.33 -10.65
N LEU A 77 5.41 0.83 -11.28
CA LEU A 77 5.41 0.34 -12.67
C LEU A 77 4.63 -0.97 -12.81
N THR A 78 3.53 -0.95 -13.57
CA THR A 78 2.66 -2.12 -13.76
C THR A 78 3.28 -3.22 -14.62
N SER A 79 4.22 -2.87 -15.51
CA SER A 79 5.01 -3.83 -16.28
C SER A 79 5.88 -4.69 -15.37
N ASP A 80 6.59 -4.07 -14.43
CA ASP A 80 7.41 -4.76 -13.43
C ASP A 80 6.54 -5.60 -12.50
N ALA A 81 5.38 -5.07 -12.12
CA ALA A 81 4.39 -5.79 -11.34
C ALA A 81 3.96 -7.10 -12.02
N ARG A 82 3.78 -7.08 -13.34
CA ARG A 82 3.41 -8.26 -14.14
C ARG A 82 4.52 -9.31 -14.14
N VAL A 83 5.78 -8.89 -14.23
CA VAL A 83 6.94 -9.81 -14.17
C VAL A 83 7.01 -10.50 -12.82
N LEU A 84 6.93 -9.74 -11.73
CA LEU A 84 7.03 -10.29 -10.38
C LEU A 84 5.80 -11.13 -9.99
N SER A 85 4.59 -10.71 -10.35
CA SER A 85 3.37 -11.50 -10.07
C SER A 85 3.35 -12.82 -10.83
N ASN A 86 3.83 -12.87 -12.07
CA ASN A 86 3.98 -14.12 -12.80
C ASN A 86 5.01 -15.05 -12.15
N PHE A 87 6.14 -14.48 -11.70
CA PHE A 87 7.12 -15.24 -10.93
C PHE A 87 6.53 -15.81 -9.63
N MET A 88 5.77 -15.02 -8.88
CA MET A 88 5.07 -15.48 -7.67
C MET A 88 4.11 -16.63 -7.98
N ARG A 89 3.30 -16.52 -9.06
CA ARG A 89 2.39 -17.60 -9.48
C ARG A 89 3.15 -18.89 -9.79
N GLN A 90 4.28 -18.79 -10.48
CA GLN A 90 5.14 -19.95 -10.77
C GLN A 90 5.68 -20.59 -9.48
N GLN A 91 6.12 -19.79 -8.51
CA GLN A 91 6.58 -20.31 -7.21
C GLN A 91 5.45 -21.03 -6.45
N ALA A 92 4.25 -20.43 -6.39
CA ALA A 92 3.10 -21.03 -5.72
C ALA A 92 2.66 -22.34 -6.38
N MET A 93 2.59 -22.36 -7.72
CA MET A 93 2.27 -23.57 -8.49
C MET A 93 3.34 -24.66 -8.29
N GLY A 94 4.62 -24.28 -8.27
CA GLY A 94 5.74 -25.19 -8.04
C GLY A 94 5.68 -25.85 -6.66
N GLU A 95 5.40 -25.09 -5.60
CA GLU A 95 5.26 -25.66 -4.25
C GLU A 95 4.08 -26.63 -4.17
N ARG A 96 2.92 -26.29 -4.76
CA ARG A 96 1.78 -27.21 -4.83
C ARG A 96 2.10 -28.48 -5.60
N MET A 97 2.82 -28.36 -6.73
CA MET A 97 3.20 -29.51 -7.55
C MET A 97 4.19 -30.44 -6.83
N LEU A 98 5.17 -29.89 -6.12
CA LEU A 98 6.24 -30.66 -5.48
C LEU A 98 5.87 -31.21 -4.10
N PHE A 99 5.13 -30.43 -3.30
CA PHE A 99 4.87 -30.73 -1.90
C PHE A 99 3.39 -30.92 -1.58
N ASN A 100 2.50 -30.79 -2.57
CA ASN A 100 1.04 -30.91 -2.42
C ASN A 100 0.47 -30.06 -1.28
N ARG A 101 0.99 -28.84 -1.12
CA ARG A 101 0.57 -27.88 -0.09
C ARG A 101 0.65 -26.44 -0.60
N PRO A 102 -0.16 -25.51 -0.06
CA PRO A 102 -0.02 -24.09 -0.37
C PRO A 102 1.32 -23.54 0.14
N MET A 103 1.90 -22.61 -0.61
CA MET A 103 3.18 -21.97 -0.25
C MET A 103 2.99 -21.00 0.93
N PRO A 104 3.79 -21.10 2.01
CA PRO A 104 3.77 -20.12 3.10
C PRO A 104 3.99 -18.68 2.59
N VAL A 105 3.28 -17.71 3.16
CA VAL A 105 3.28 -16.33 2.64
C VAL A 105 4.66 -15.68 2.80
N ASN A 106 5.34 -15.94 3.91
CA ASN A 106 6.71 -15.45 4.12
C ASN A 106 7.67 -15.94 3.02
N ARG A 107 7.56 -17.19 2.58
CA ARG A 107 8.46 -17.79 1.60
C ARG A 107 8.31 -17.16 0.22
N ILE A 108 7.06 -16.91 -0.22
CA ILE A 108 6.84 -16.28 -1.52
C ILE A 108 7.35 -14.83 -1.54
N VAL A 109 7.22 -14.13 -0.41
CA VAL A 109 7.69 -12.75 -0.25
C VAL A 109 9.22 -12.70 -0.21
N SER A 110 9.88 -13.62 0.50
CA SER A 110 11.34 -13.74 0.47
C SER A 110 11.87 -14.06 -0.94
N ALA A 111 11.17 -14.94 -1.68
CA ALA A 111 11.57 -15.29 -3.05
C ALA A 111 11.53 -14.09 -4.01
N ILE A 112 10.53 -13.19 -3.89
CA ILE A 112 10.51 -11.96 -4.70
C ILE A 112 11.55 -10.94 -4.23
N ALA A 113 11.83 -10.88 -2.92
CA ALA A 113 12.86 -10.01 -2.36
C ALA A 113 14.25 -10.39 -2.89
N GLU A 114 14.59 -11.67 -2.85
CA GLU A 114 15.84 -12.22 -3.40
C GLU A 114 15.94 -11.97 -4.91
N LYS A 115 14.85 -12.21 -5.65
CA LYS A 115 14.80 -11.91 -7.09
C LYS A 115 15.02 -10.42 -7.39
N ALA A 116 14.47 -9.53 -6.57
CA ALA A 116 14.63 -8.09 -6.74
C ALA A 116 16.04 -7.61 -6.36
N GLN A 117 16.65 -8.22 -5.36
CA GLN A 117 18.00 -7.91 -4.90
C GLN A 117 19.04 -8.14 -6.00
N VAL A 118 18.88 -9.17 -6.85
CA VAL A 118 19.77 -9.39 -8.00
C VAL A 118 19.78 -8.16 -8.93
N ASN A 119 18.62 -7.53 -9.13
CA ASN A 119 18.47 -6.33 -9.96
C ASN A 119 19.06 -5.05 -9.33
N THR A 120 19.50 -5.08 -8.07
CA THR A 120 20.20 -3.96 -7.41
C THR A 120 21.71 -4.15 -7.38
N GLN A 121 22.22 -5.33 -7.74
CA GLN A 121 23.64 -5.67 -7.65
C GLN A 121 24.28 -6.10 -8.98
N GLU A 122 23.50 -6.57 -9.96
CA GLU A 122 24.02 -6.93 -11.28
C GLU A 122 23.99 -5.75 -12.26
N TYR A 123 25.14 -5.50 -12.91
CA TYR A 123 25.27 -4.49 -13.97
C TYR A 123 24.37 -4.79 -15.16
N GLY A 124 23.86 -3.73 -15.81
CA GLY A 124 22.99 -3.82 -16.99
C GLY A 124 21.54 -4.20 -16.68
N ARG A 125 21.19 -4.33 -15.40
CA ARG A 125 19.79 -4.43 -14.94
C ARG A 125 19.37 -3.11 -14.30
N ARG A 126 18.05 -2.90 -14.19
CA ARG A 126 17.48 -1.84 -13.35
C ARG A 126 16.70 -2.47 -12.19
N PRO A 127 16.69 -1.83 -11.00
CA PRO A 127 15.76 -2.20 -9.95
C PRO A 127 14.32 -2.19 -10.46
N TYR A 128 13.50 -3.06 -9.90
CA TYR A 128 12.06 -3.03 -10.17
C TYR A 128 11.49 -1.72 -9.67
N GLY A 129 10.61 -1.05 -10.42
CA GLY A 129 10.00 0.21 -10.03
C GLY A 129 8.64 0.02 -9.37
N VAL A 130 8.45 -1.05 -8.59
CA VAL A 130 7.15 -1.45 -8.02
C VAL A 130 7.30 -1.92 -6.58
N GLY A 131 6.36 -1.51 -5.72
CA GLY A 131 6.17 -2.04 -4.39
C GLY A 131 4.89 -2.86 -4.32
N PHE A 132 4.89 -3.92 -3.52
CA PHE A 132 3.72 -4.77 -3.30
C PHE A 132 3.27 -4.70 -1.85
N LEU A 133 1.95 -4.71 -1.66
CA LEU A 133 1.35 -5.23 -0.44
C LEU A 133 0.86 -6.65 -0.76
N VAL A 134 1.34 -7.62 0.00
CA VAL A 134 1.01 -9.03 -0.16
C VAL A 134 0.20 -9.44 1.04
N ILE A 135 -1.03 -9.90 0.82
CA ILE A 135 -1.83 -10.55 1.85
C ILE A 135 -1.93 -12.04 1.57
N GLY A 136 -2.04 -12.82 2.63
CA GLY A 136 -2.37 -14.22 2.50
C GLY A 136 -2.69 -14.85 3.83
N GLN A 137 -3.19 -16.08 3.77
CA GLN A 137 -3.50 -16.86 4.95
C GLN A 137 -2.80 -18.21 4.86
N ASP A 138 -1.98 -18.51 5.84
CA ASP A 138 -1.35 -19.82 5.99
C ASP A 138 -1.71 -20.43 7.36
N GLN A 139 -1.03 -21.50 7.73
CA GLN A 139 -1.30 -22.24 8.97
C GLN A 139 -1.09 -21.38 10.23
N SER A 140 -0.27 -20.32 10.15
CA SER A 140 -0.03 -19.40 11.26
C SER A 140 -1.02 -18.23 11.32
N GLY A 141 -1.88 -18.10 10.31
CA GLY A 141 -2.98 -17.15 10.26
C GLY A 141 -2.86 -16.14 9.11
N PRO A 142 -3.53 -14.99 9.22
CA PRO A 142 -3.47 -13.93 8.23
C PRO A 142 -2.17 -13.12 8.31
N HIS A 143 -1.59 -12.84 7.15
CA HIS A 143 -0.36 -12.08 7.00
C HIS A 143 -0.55 -10.88 6.09
N LEU A 144 0.23 -9.84 6.38
CA LEU A 144 0.40 -8.68 5.52
C LEU A 144 1.90 -8.39 5.43
N TYR A 145 2.43 -8.47 4.21
CA TYR A 145 3.81 -8.12 3.91
C TYR A 145 3.87 -6.91 2.98
N GLU A 146 4.84 -6.03 3.23
CA GLU A 146 5.30 -5.06 2.25
C GLU A 146 6.55 -5.62 1.56
N PHE A 147 6.57 -5.56 0.23
CA PHE A 147 7.77 -5.75 -0.56
C PHE A 147 8.17 -4.41 -1.18
N SER A 148 9.45 -4.06 -0.98
CA SER A 148 10.08 -2.87 -1.52
C SER A 148 11.06 -3.24 -2.65
N PRO A 149 11.16 -2.41 -3.71
CA PRO A 149 12.11 -2.63 -4.81
C PRO A 149 13.58 -2.64 -4.41
N SER A 150 13.90 -2.21 -3.17
CA SER A 150 15.23 -2.34 -2.58
C SER A 150 15.63 -3.80 -2.24
N GLY A 151 14.73 -4.77 -2.47
CA GLY A 151 14.94 -6.16 -2.08
C GLY A 151 14.66 -6.42 -0.59
N ILE A 152 13.95 -5.50 0.07
CA ILE A 152 13.57 -5.61 1.47
C ILE A 152 12.10 -5.98 1.55
N SER A 153 11.77 -6.86 2.49
CA SER A 153 10.40 -7.21 2.81
C SER A 153 10.18 -7.27 4.31
N TYR A 154 9.05 -6.72 4.78
CA TYR A 154 8.68 -6.71 6.19
C TYR A 154 7.23 -7.14 6.38
N GLU A 155 6.95 -7.78 7.51
CA GLU A 155 5.59 -8.08 7.95
C GLU A 155 5.02 -6.90 8.76
N TYR A 156 3.76 -6.57 8.53
CA TYR A 156 3.08 -5.46 9.18
C TYR A 156 1.71 -5.86 9.73
N TYR A 157 1.25 -5.14 10.76
CA TYR A 157 -0.17 -5.17 11.17
C TYR A 157 -1.05 -4.37 10.21
N ALA A 158 -0.49 -3.25 9.72
CA ALA A 158 -1.13 -2.36 8.77
C ALA A 158 -0.03 -1.63 7.98
N MET A 159 -0.24 -1.42 6.68
CA MET A 159 0.72 -0.68 5.86
C MET A 159 0.01 0.03 4.69
N SER A 160 0.60 1.12 4.21
CA SER A 160 0.15 1.84 3.03
C SER A 160 1.32 2.17 2.10
N ILE A 161 1.12 1.98 0.79
CA ILE A 161 2.08 2.29 -0.27
C ILE A 161 1.44 3.17 -1.33
N GLY A 162 2.27 3.84 -2.16
CA GLY A 162 1.83 4.73 -3.22
C GLY A 162 1.71 6.19 -2.82
N ALA A 163 1.08 6.97 -3.69
CA ALA A 163 0.99 8.42 -3.58
C ALA A 163 0.17 8.85 -2.36
N ARG A 164 0.72 9.78 -1.59
CA ARG A 164 0.13 10.31 -0.34
C ARG A 164 -0.18 9.22 0.69
N SER A 165 0.56 8.10 0.66
CA SER A 165 0.40 7.01 1.63
C SER A 165 0.73 7.43 3.07
N GLN A 166 1.51 8.49 3.28
CA GLN A 166 1.83 8.98 4.62
C GLN A 166 0.58 9.36 5.42
N SER A 167 -0.41 10.00 4.80
CA SER A 167 -1.69 10.34 5.47
C SER A 167 -2.44 9.09 5.91
N ALA A 168 -2.45 8.03 5.07
CA ALA A 168 -2.99 6.74 5.46
C ALA A 168 -2.21 6.14 6.63
N LYS A 169 -0.86 6.15 6.60
CA LYS A 169 -0.04 5.64 7.70
C LYS A 169 -0.36 6.32 9.03
N THR A 170 -0.52 7.64 9.04
CA THR A 170 -0.92 8.39 10.24
C THR A 170 -2.29 7.96 10.79
N TYR A 171 -3.25 7.63 9.93
CA TYR A 171 -4.53 7.05 10.38
C TYR A 171 -4.31 5.64 10.96
N LEU A 172 -3.55 4.79 10.24
CA LEU A 172 -3.29 3.41 10.64
C LEU A 172 -2.59 3.35 12.01
N GLU A 173 -1.56 4.17 12.23
CA GLU A 173 -0.83 4.27 13.50
C GLU A 173 -1.71 4.68 14.69
N LYS A 174 -2.78 5.43 14.46
CA LYS A 174 -3.72 5.82 15.53
C LYS A 174 -4.70 4.72 15.93
N HIS A 175 -4.95 3.77 15.02
CA HIS A 175 -6.02 2.78 15.19
C HIS A 175 -5.53 1.33 15.19
N TYR A 176 -4.23 1.07 15.00
CA TYR A 176 -3.73 -0.29 14.76
C TYR A 176 -4.02 -1.29 15.87
N GLU A 177 -4.14 -0.83 17.12
CA GLU A 177 -4.44 -1.69 18.27
C GLU A 177 -5.83 -2.34 18.17
N SER A 178 -6.80 -1.71 17.50
CA SER A 178 -8.15 -2.28 17.35
C SER A 178 -8.26 -3.28 16.20
N PHE A 179 -7.28 -3.34 15.28
CA PHE A 179 -7.40 -4.15 14.07
C PHE A 179 -7.41 -5.66 14.35
N MET A 180 -6.66 -6.12 15.36
CA MET A 180 -6.56 -7.55 15.65
C MET A 180 -7.88 -8.17 16.11
N ASP A 181 -8.71 -7.40 16.82
CA ASP A 181 -10.01 -7.84 17.35
C ASP A 181 -11.20 -7.41 16.46
N SER A 182 -10.93 -6.74 15.35
CA SER A 182 -11.97 -6.29 14.41
C SER A 182 -12.52 -7.45 13.59
N ASN A 183 -13.85 -7.45 13.38
CA ASN A 183 -14.49 -8.25 12.34
C ASN A 183 -14.12 -7.72 10.94
N LEU A 184 -14.58 -8.41 9.89
CA LEU A 184 -14.22 -8.06 8.51
C LEU A 184 -14.74 -6.66 8.11
N GLU A 185 -15.98 -6.35 8.48
CA GLU A 185 -16.68 -5.11 8.14
C GLU A 185 -15.99 -3.89 8.79
N ASP A 186 -15.61 -4.02 10.06
CA ASP A 186 -14.87 -3.01 10.82
C ASP A 186 -13.45 -2.83 10.29
N LEU A 187 -12.78 -3.93 9.92
CA LEU A 187 -11.46 -3.87 9.32
C LEU A 187 -11.51 -3.17 7.96
N ILE A 188 -12.50 -3.48 7.11
CA ILE A 188 -12.73 -2.82 5.83
C ILE A 188 -13.04 -1.33 6.04
N ARG A 189 -13.87 -0.98 7.04
CA ARG A 189 -14.20 0.40 7.38
C ARG A 189 -12.95 1.19 7.76
N HIS A 190 -12.07 0.65 8.62
CA HIS A 190 -10.78 1.27 8.93
C HIS A 190 -9.90 1.43 7.68
N GLY A 191 -9.87 0.43 6.81
CA GLY A 191 -9.14 0.47 5.55
C GLY A 191 -9.64 1.56 4.59
N LEU A 192 -10.95 1.73 4.49
CA LEU A 192 -11.58 2.76 3.66
C LEU A 192 -11.32 4.16 4.24
N HIS A 193 -11.36 4.32 5.55
CA HIS A 193 -10.98 5.59 6.20
C HIS A 193 -9.52 5.93 5.93
N ALA A 194 -8.60 4.97 6.09
CA ALA A 194 -7.20 5.16 5.77
C ALA A 194 -6.99 5.53 4.29
N LEU A 195 -7.67 4.82 3.37
CA LEU A 195 -7.58 5.07 1.93
C LEU A 195 -8.13 6.45 1.55
N ARG A 196 -9.22 6.89 2.19
CA ARG A 196 -9.81 8.23 2.00
C ARG A 196 -8.84 9.34 2.35
N GLU A 197 -8.02 9.18 3.39
CA GLU A 197 -7.01 10.18 3.76
C GLU A 197 -5.89 10.35 2.71
N THR A 198 -5.78 9.43 1.74
CA THR A 198 -4.86 9.56 0.58
C THR A 198 -5.46 10.33 -0.60
N LEU A 199 -6.74 10.71 -0.53
CA LEU A 199 -7.43 11.47 -1.58
C LEU A 199 -7.15 12.97 -1.48
N GLN A 200 -7.44 13.64 -2.59
CA GLN A 200 -7.56 15.10 -2.65
C GLN A 200 -8.87 15.53 -1.95
N GLN A 201 -8.95 16.74 -1.41
CA GLN A 201 -10.13 17.20 -0.64
C GLN A 201 -11.44 17.16 -1.47
N ASP A 202 -11.31 17.32 -2.77
CA ASP A 202 -12.34 17.36 -3.80
C ASP A 202 -12.71 15.99 -4.37
N LYS A 203 -12.14 14.89 -3.85
CA LYS A 203 -12.37 13.53 -4.34
C LYS A 203 -12.86 12.60 -3.25
N GLU A 204 -13.81 11.75 -3.63
CA GLU A 204 -14.39 10.74 -2.76
C GLU A 204 -14.11 9.32 -3.27
N LEU A 205 -14.26 8.35 -2.37
CA LEU A 205 -14.23 6.93 -2.73
C LEU A 205 -15.57 6.57 -3.37
N THR A 206 -15.51 5.95 -4.54
CA THR A 206 -16.65 5.50 -5.33
C THR A 206 -16.49 4.03 -5.68
N ILE A 207 -17.60 3.39 -6.08
CA ILE A 207 -17.62 1.99 -6.52
C ILE A 207 -16.65 1.69 -7.69
N ASN A 208 -16.34 2.72 -8.48
CA ASN A 208 -15.49 2.60 -9.67
C ASN A 208 -14.00 2.77 -9.34
N ASN A 209 -13.67 3.67 -8.41
CA ASN A 209 -12.28 3.95 -8.05
C ASN A 209 -11.76 3.10 -6.89
N THR A 210 -12.63 2.37 -6.18
CA THR A 210 -12.25 1.56 -5.02
C THR A 210 -12.29 0.09 -5.38
N SER A 211 -11.29 -0.65 -4.92
CA SER A 211 -11.23 -2.11 -5.00
C SER A 211 -10.84 -2.65 -3.64
N ILE A 212 -11.45 -3.77 -3.23
CA ILE A 212 -11.22 -4.41 -1.93
C ILE A 212 -10.82 -5.87 -2.19
N GLY A 213 -9.67 -6.28 -1.71
CA GLY A 213 -9.18 -7.66 -1.74
C GLY A 213 -9.27 -8.27 -0.35
N ILE A 214 -9.81 -9.48 -0.23
CA ILE A 214 -10.05 -10.14 1.06
C ILE A 214 -9.48 -11.56 1.01
N VAL A 215 -8.71 -11.92 2.03
CA VAL A 215 -8.38 -13.31 2.39
C VAL A 215 -8.88 -13.57 3.80
N GLY A 216 -9.57 -14.68 4.00
CA GLY A 216 -10.19 -15.05 5.27
C GLY A 216 -11.66 -15.45 5.14
N PRO A 217 -12.28 -15.93 6.23
CA PRO A 217 -13.65 -16.43 6.23
C PRO A 217 -14.66 -15.49 5.56
N ALA A 218 -15.78 -16.04 5.10
CA ALA A 218 -16.84 -15.26 4.45
C ALA A 218 -17.36 -14.14 5.37
N GLY A 219 -17.55 -12.94 4.82
CA GLY A 219 -18.24 -11.85 5.50
C GLY A 219 -19.77 -11.99 5.48
N GLU A 220 -20.46 -11.09 6.17
CA GLU A 220 -21.94 -11.11 6.24
C GLU A 220 -22.59 -10.83 4.87
N HIS A 221 -21.90 -10.04 4.03
CA HIS A 221 -22.38 -9.62 2.72
C HIS A 221 -21.97 -10.56 1.57
N GLU A 222 -21.27 -11.66 1.87
CA GLU A 222 -20.71 -12.55 0.85
C GLU A 222 -21.42 -13.91 0.82
N LYS A 223 -21.84 -14.33 -0.38
CA LYS A 223 -22.47 -15.64 -0.62
C LYS A 223 -21.56 -16.51 -1.48
N GLY A 224 -21.41 -17.79 -1.12
CA GLY A 224 -20.68 -18.79 -1.92
C GLY A 224 -19.16 -18.74 -1.80
N VAL A 225 -18.62 -18.21 -0.71
CA VAL A 225 -17.16 -18.20 -0.44
C VAL A 225 -16.75 -19.55 0.18
N SER A 226 -15.60 -20.08 -0.25
CA SER A 226 -15.01 -21.29 0.34
C SER A 226 -14.80 -21.11 1.85
N ALA A 227 -14.94 -22.18 2.63
CA ALA A 227 -14.80 -22.14 4.09
C ALA A 227 -13.44 -21.61 4.56
N GLU A 228 -12.38 -21.86 3.78
CA GLU A 228 -11.02 -21.35 4.04
C GLU A 228 -10.78 -19.94 3.48
N GLY A 229 -11.76 -19.35 2.78
CA GLY A 229 -11.72 -17.93 2.45
C GLY A 229 -10.74 -17.53 1.36
N SER A 230 -10.79 -18.22 0.21
CA SER A 230 -9.91 -17.92 -0.93
C SER A 230 -9.90 -16.43 -1.29
N PHE A 231 -8.74 -15.91 -1.72
CA PHE A 231 -8.56 -14.54 -2.13
C PHE A 231 -9.60 -14.14 -3.18
N ARG A 232 -10.34 -13.09 -2.83
CA ARG A 232 -11.42 -12.54 -3.64
C ARG A 232 -11.28 -11.03 -3.74
N ILE A 233 -11.64 -10.51 -4.90
CA ILE A 233 -11.60 -9.08 -5.19
C ILE A 233 -13.03 -8.60 -5.38
N LEU A 234 -13.42 -7.62 -4.58
CA LEU A 234 -14.69 -6.91 -4.67
C LEU A 234 -14.47 -5.61 -5.45
N GLU A 235 -15.27 -5.43 -6.50
CA GLU A 235 -15.30 -4.23 -7.34
C GLU A 235 -16.75 -3.89 -7.71
N GLY A 236 -17.00 -2.63 -8.09
CA GLY A 236 -18.32 -2.18 -8.53
C GLY A 236 -19.36 -2.25 -7.42
N GLU A 237 -20.55 -2.75 -7.73
CA GLU A 237 -21.70 -2.80 -6.82
C GLU A 237 -21.41 -3.57 -5.52
N LYS A 238 -20.48 -4.53 -5.53
CA LYS A 238 -20.10 -5.30 -4.33
C LYS A 238 -19.39 -4.45 -3.27
N VAL A 239 -18.84 -3.30 -3.66
CA VAL A 239 -18.13 -2.37 -2.76
C VAL A 239 -19.09 -1.39 -2.10
N ASP A 240 -20.28 -1.18 -2.68
CA ASP A 240 -21.28 -0.21 -2.24
C ASP A 240 -21.73 -0.38 -0.77
N PRO A 241 -22.00 -1.61 -0.26
CA PRO A 241 -22.38 -1.78 1.15
C PRO A 241 -21.31 -1.27 2.12
N TYR A 242 -20.03 -1.52 1.79
CA TYR A 242 -18.91 -1.11 2.63
C TYR A 242 -18.64 0.40 2.56
N LEU A 243 -18.86 1.04 1.40
CA LEU A 243 -18.75 2.50 1.28
C LEU A 243 -19.83 3.21 2.10
N LYS A 244 -21.04 2.66 2.16
CA LYS A 244 -22.15 3.21 2.96
C LYS A 244 -21.93 3.10 4.47
N MET A 245 -21.08 2.18 4.91
CA MET A 245 -20.67 2.06 6.33
C MET A 245 -19.66 3.12 6.76
N MET A 246 -19.09 3.89 5.84
CA MET A 246 -18.12 4.91 6.17
C MET A 246 -18.77 6.08 6.92
N ILE A 247 -18.14 6.50 8.02
CA ILE A 247 -18.51 7.72 8.72
C ILE A 247 -18.14 8.94 7.83
N PRO A 248 -19.06 9.88 7.58
CA PRO A 248 -18.75 11.12 6.89
C PRO A 248 -17.56 11.85 7.54
N LYS A 249 -16.72 12.50 6.72
CA LYS A 249 -15.64 13.31 7.28
C LYS A 249 -16.30 14.53 7.92
N GLU A 250 -16.14 14.73 9.22
CA GLU A 250 -16.53 15.98 9.85
C GLU A 250 -15.79 17.11 9.14
N THR A 251 -16.54 17.97 8.43
CA THR A 251 -16.01 19.20 7.87
C THR A 251 -15.62 20.08 9.03
N ASN A 252 -14.31 20.14 9.29
CA ASN A 252 -13.73 21.01 10.29
C ASN A 252 -13.78 22.47 9.77
N GLU A 253 -14.97 23.02 9.54
CA GLU A 253 -15.20 24.42 9.17
C GLU A 253 -15.29 25.34 10.40
N GLY A 254 -15.11 24.82 11.63
CA GLY A 254 -15.24 25.58 12.87
C GLY A 254 -13.95 26.09 13.52
N ALA A 255 -12.77 25.62 13.12
CA ALA A 255 -11.51 25.89 13.84
C ALA A 255 -10.68 27.08 13.29
N GLY A 256 -11.31 27.98 12.52
CA GLY A 256 -10.63 29.08 11.81
C GLY A 256 -11.19 30.49 12.04
N ARG A 257 -12.02 30.71 13.07
CA ARG A 257 -12.59 32.05 13.37
C ARG A 257 -12.63 32.36 14.86
N THR A 258 -11.48 32.35 15.53
CA THR A 258 -11.24 33.13 16.77
C THR A 258 -9.75 33.45 16.93
N ALA A 259 -9.13 34.03 15.89
CA ALA A 259 -7.99 34.91 16.11
C ALA A 259 -8.53 36.34 16.03
N ALA A 260 -9.10 36.80 17.14
CA ALA A 260 -9.46 38.21 17.30
C ALA A 260 -8.16 39.02 17.17
N ALA A 261 -8.22 40.05 16.33
CA ALA A 261 -7.16 41.01 16.09
C ALA A 261 -6.64 41.56 17.42
N ALA A 262 -5.35 41.37 17.67
CA ALA A 262 -4.60 42.17 18.63
C ALA A 262 -3.93 43.30 17.85
N ASP A 263 -4.26 44.54 18.23
CA ASP A 263 -3.72 45.77 17.65
C ASP A 263 -2.19 45.85 17.77
N PRO A 264 -1.49 46.53 16.83
CA PRO A 264 -0.06 46.76 16.93
C PRO A 264 0.21 47.93 17.90
N ALA A 265 1.08 47.71 18.89
CA ALA A 265 1.59 48.76 19.77
C ALA A 265 3.10 48.98 19.55
N PRO A 266 3.60 50.20 19.81
CA PRO A 266 4.66 50.86 19.04
C PRO A 266 6.08 50.59 19.55
N GLY A 267 7.07 50.91 18.72
CA GLY A 267 8.50 50.75 19.00
C GLY A 267 9.10 51.80 19.93
N ASP A 268 10.26 51.42 20.47
CA ASP A 268 11.40 52.18 21.03
C ASP A 268 12.22 51.14 21.82
N GLU A 269 13.54 51.14 21.98
CA GLU A 269 14.64 52.01 21.60
C GLU A 269 15.93 51.17 21.79
N ASP A 270 17.02 51.62 21.19
CA ASP A 270 18.38 51.07 21.29
C ASP A 270 18.85 50.80 22.74
N VAL A 271 19.51 49.65 22.95
CA VAL A 271 20.50 49.50 24.02
C VAL A 271 21.75 48.82 23.47
N GLN A 272 22.77 49.66 23.27
CA GLN A 272 24.16 49.31 23.01
C GLN A 272 24.74 48.47 24.17
N MET A 273 25.61 47.51 23.86
CA MET A 273 26.53 46.93 24.83
C MET A 273 27.96 47.08 24.30
N ALA A 274 28.74 47.92 24.99
CA ALA A 274 30.21 47.92 25.01
C ALA A 274 30.71 46.64 25.73
N GLU A 275 31.94 46.13 25.60
CA GLU A 275 33.25 46.67 25.18
C GLU A 275 33.92 45.82 24.08
#